data_AF-W4V0S0-F1
#
_entry.id   AF-W4V0S0-F1
#
_cell.length_a   1.000
_cell.length_b   1.000
_cell.length_c   1.000
_cell.angle_alpha   90.00
_cell.angle_beta   90.00
_cell.angle_gamma   90.00
#
_symmetry.space_group_name_H-M   'P 1'
#
loop_
_entity.id
_entity.type
_entity.pdbx_description
1 polymer ?
#
loop_
_entity_poly.entity_id
_entity_poly.type
_entity_poly.pdbx_seq_one_letter_code
_entity_poly.pdbx_strand_id
1 'polypeptide(L)'
;MFSDFIKHYSIIRDILRDCFLYGCFSKDDLESKRNISSRKVSYEMRRIQQYVEEKYIKVDKDGRYKLLNLTYDFMRHTDNFLVSTYMTKSFTRTDLLTYFFILLYIQSQNRPCSLSEIEDGLAQEDIYPLTKLAVRLLKESFRKCAQALES
;
A
#
# COMPACT_ATOMS: atom_id res chain seq x y z
N MET A 1 13.30 -15.63 0.46
CA MET A 1 12.85 -14.55 1.36
C MET A 1 12.45 -13.39 0.45
N PHE A 2 11.19 -12.95 0.48
CA PHE A 2 10.75 -11.79 -0.31
C PHE A 2 11.23 -10.51 0.36
N SER A 3 11.42 -9.43 -0.40
CA SER A 3 11.72 -8.11 0.18
C SER A 3 10.59 -7.71 1.12
N ASP A 4 10.92 -7.01 2.20
CA ASP A 4 9.92 -6.43 3.12
C ASP A 4 8.87 -5.63 2.34
N PHE A 5 9.26 -4.99 1.24
CA PHE A 5 8.36 -4.22 0.39
C PHE A 5 7.53 -5.03 -0.61
N ILE A 6 6.26 -4.63 -0.75
CA ILE A 6 5.30 -5.23 -1.69
C ILE A 6 5.42 -4.60 -3.09
N LYS A 7 6.08 -5.32 -4.00
CA LYS A 7 6.09 -4.96 -5.44
C LYS A 7 4.72 -5.19 -6.09
N HIS A 8 4.35 -4.36 -7.07
CA HIS A 8 3.07 -4.45 -7.78
C HIS A 8 1.85 -4.52 -6.85
N TYR A 9 1.82 -3.64 -5.84
CA TYR A 9 0.79 -3.62 -4.79
C TYR A 9 -0.64 -3.53 -5.31
N SER A 10 -0.88 -3.01 -6.52
CA SER A 10 -2.23 -2.91 -7.09
C SER A 10 -2.98 -4.24 -7.11
N ILE A 11 -2.32 -5.34 -7.48
CA ILE A 11 -2.94 -6.67 -7.57
C ILE A 11 -3.23 -7.23 -6.17
N ILE A 12 -2.29 -7.08 -5.25
CA ILE A 12 -2.44 -7.53 -3.86
C ILE A 12 -3.56 -6.75 -3.17
N ARG A 13 -3.55 -5.42 -3.26
CA ARG A 13 -4.60 -4.54 -2.72
C ARG A 13 -5.99 -4.96 -3.16
N ASP A 14 -6.08 -5.30 -4.43
CA ASP A 14 -7.30 -5.67 -5.10
C ASP A 14 -7.84 -7.02 -4.61
N ILE A 15 -6.97 -8.04 -4.46
CA ILE A 15 -7.33 -9.34 -3.86
C ILE A 15 -7.71 -9.16 -2.38
N LEU A 16 -6.91 -8.40 -1.62
CA LEU A 16 -7.15 -8.12 -0.20
C LEU A 16 -8.48 -7.39 0.01
N ARG A 17 -8.82 -6.42 -0.85
CA ARG A 17 -10.10 -5.73 -0.81
C ARG A 17 -11.26 -6.68 -1.09
N ASP A 18 -11.10 -7.58 -2.07
CA ASP A 18 -12.11 -8.59 -2.33
C ASP A 18 -12.31 -9.46 -1.08
N CYS A 19 -11.25 -10.06 -0.52
CA CYS A 19 -11.34 -10.82 0.73
C CYS A 19 -11.97 -10.04 1.87
N PHE A 20 -11.66 -8.76 2.00
CA PHE A 20 -12.25 -7.88 3.02
C PHE A 20 -13.77 -7.71 2.84
N LEU A 21 -14.26 -7.62 1.61
CA LEU A 21 -15.67 -7.37 1.31
C LEU A 21 -16.53 -8.64 1.35
N TYR A 22 -16.01 -9.76 0.84
CA TYR A 22 -16.80 -10.99 0.66
C TYR A 22 -16.37 -12.14 1.58
N GLY A 23 -15.33 -11.95 2.42
CA GLY A 23 -14.89 -12.90 3.42
C GLY A 23 -13.92 -13.96 2.89
N CYS A 24 -14.16 -14.57 1.73
CA CYS A 24 -13.25 -15.58 1.19
C CYS A 24 -13.24 -15.62 -0.35
N PHE A 25 -12.12 -16.06 -0.93
CA PHE A 25 -11.96 -16.24 -2.38
C PHE A 25 -11.18 -17.49 -2.72
N SER A 26 -11.65 -18.23 -3.72
CA SER A 26 -10.87 -19.29 -4.34
C SER A 26 -9.92 -18.73 -5.41
N LYS A 27 -8.95 -19.56 -5.77
CA LYS A 27 -8.05 -19.29 -6.89
C LYS A 27 -8.81 -19.08 -8.20
N ASP A 28 -9.86 -19.88 -8.43
CA ASP A 28 -10.61 -19.87 -9.70
C ASP A 28 -11.54 -18.64 -9.79
N ASP A 29 -12.07 -18.19 -8.64
CA ASP A 29 -12.83 -16.93 -8.56
C ASP A 29 -11.95 -15.73 -8.90
N LEU A 30 -10.69 -15.72 -8.43
CA LEU A 30 -9.74 -14.65 -8.74
C LEU A 30 -9.27 -14.69 -10.21
N GLU A 31 -9.11 -15.88 -10.79
CA GLU A 31 -8.76 -16.07 -12.20
C GLU A 31 -9.88 -15.55 -13.11
N SER A 32 -11.12 -15.94 -12.86
CA SER A 32 -12.30 -15.52 -13.64
C SER A 32 -12.61 -14.03 -13.50
N LYS A 33 -12.62 -13.49 -12.28
CA LYS A 33 -12.99 -12.08 -12.02
C LYS A 33 -11.98 -11.09 -12.58
N ARG A 34 -10.69 -11.45 -12.63
CA ARG A 34 -9.61 -10.51 -12.97
C ARG A 34 -8.89 -10.83 -14.28
N ASN A 35 -9.26 -11.92 -14.95
CA ASN A 35 -8.61 -12.41 -16.16
C ASN A 35 -7.08 -12.55 -15.97
N ILE A 36 -6.68 -13.07 -14.80
CA ILE A 36 -5.28 -13.26 -14.39
C ILE A 36 -4.98 -14.75 -14.46
N SER A 37 -3.82 -15.13 -15.01
CA SER A 37 -3.45 -16.54 -15.09
C SER A 37 -3.40 -17.23 -13.73
N SER A 38 -3.85 -18.49 -13.72
CA SER A 38 -3.79 -19.40 -12.58
C SER A 38 -2.46 -19.39 -11.81
N ARG A 39 -1.33 -19.31 -12.52
CA ARG A 39 0.01 -19.23 -11.90
C ARG A 39 0.22 -17.92 -11.15
N LYS A 40 -0.19 -16.80 -11.75
CA LYS A 40 -0.05 -15.47 -11.15
C LYS A 40 -0.97 -15.33 -9.93
N VAL A 41 -2.20 -15.83 -9.98
CA VAL A 41 -3.08 -15.89 -8.79
C VAL A 41 -2.43 -16.67 -7.65
N SER A 42 -1.94 -17.89 -7.93
CA SER A 42 -1.28 -18.71 -6.91
C SER A 42 -0.04 -18.04 -6.32
N TYR A 43 0.70 -17.28 -7.13
CA TYR A 43 1.86 -16.52 -6.69
C TYR A 43 1.46 -15.38 -5.76
N GLU A 44 0.46 -14.58 -6.13
CA GLU A 44 -0.03 -13.47 -5.29
C GLU A 44 -0.67 -13.97 -3.98
N MET A 45 -1.42 -15.08 -3.99
CA MET A 45 -1.93 -15.69 -2.75
C MET A 45 -0.79 -16.05 -1.79
N ARG A 46 0.32 -16.61 -2.31
CA ARG A 46 1.49 -16.94 -1.49
C ARG A 46 2.16 -15.70 -0.92
N ARG A 47 2.24 -14.62 -1.70
CA ARG A 47 2.77 -13.33 -1.26
C ARG A 47 1.90 -12.71 -0.18
N ILE A 48 0.57 -12.77 -0.32
CA ILE A 48 -0.36 -12.27 0.69
C ILE A 48 -0.14 -12.97 2.04
N GLN A 49 0.00 -14.30 2.05
CA GLN A 49 0.29 -15.05 3.29
C GLN A 49 1.60 -14.63 3.97
N GLN A 50 2.54 -14.04 3.25
CA GLN A 50 3.83 -13.61 3.79
C GLN A 50 3.79 -12.18 4.29
N TYR A 51 3.04 -11.30 3.62
CA TYR A 51 2.94 -9.89 4.00
C TYR A 51 1.86 -9.63 5.06
N VAL A 52 0.83 -10.46 5.10
CA VAL A 52 -0.30 -10.32 6.01
C VAL A 52 -0.18 -11.34 7.11
N GLU A 53 -0.27 -10.88 8.36
CA GLU A 53 -0.27 -11.77 9.52
C GLU A 53 -1.42 -12.77 9.45
N GLU A 54 -1.16 -14.00 9.92
CA GLU A 54 -2.13 -15.10 9.91
C GLU A 54 -3.43 -14.78 10.67
N LYS A 55 -3.36 -13.85 11.64
CA LYS A 55 -4.53 -13.38 12.39
C LYS A 55 -5.56 -12.63 11.52
N TYR A 56 -5.15 -12.09 10.37
CA TYR A 56 -6.04 -11.37 9.46
C TYR A 56 -6.51 -12.25 8.30
N ILE A 57 -5.59 -13.03 7.72
CA ILE A 57 -5.85 -13.85 6.56
C ILE A 57 -5.24 -15.23 6.76
N LYS A 58 -6.08 -16.24 6.58
CA LYS A 58 -5.67 -17.64 6.56
C LYS A 58 -5.90 -18.22 5.18
N VAL A 59 -5.11 -19.23 4.84
CA VAL A 59 -5.45 -20.07 3.69
C VAL A 59 -5.97 -21.40 4.16
N ASP A 60 -7.25 -21.60 3.89
CA ASP A 60 -7.96 -22.84 4.16
C ASP A 60 -8.07 -23.68 2.88
N LYS A 61 -8.48 -24.92 3.05
CA LYS A 61 -8.79 -25.84 1.95
C LYS A 61 -10.25 -26.23 2.03
N ASP A 62 -10.96 -26.08 0.92
CA ASP A 62 -12.30 -26.62 0.76
C ASP A 62 -12.27 -27.67 -0.36
N GLY A 63 -12.22 -28.94 0.06
CA GLY A 63 -11.98 -30.07 -0.84
C GLY A 63 -10.66 -29.94 -1.61
N ARG A 64 -10.76 -29.73 -2.94
CA ARG A 64 -9.61 -29.55 -3.84
C ARG A 64 -9.19 -28.08 -3.99
N TYR A 65 -10.00 -27.15 -3.50
CA TYR A 65 -9.79 -25.72 -3.68
C TYR A 65 -9.00 -25.13 -2.52
N LYS A 66 -8.08 -24.22 -2.86
CA LYS A 66 -7.33 -23.43 -1.88
C LYS A 66 -8.02 -22.08 -1.76
N LEU A 67 -8.50 -21.76 -0.55
CA LEU A 67 -9.30 -20.58 -0.26
C LEU A 67 -8.46 -19.57 0.54
N LEU A 68 -8.46 -18.31 0.10
CA LEU A 68 -7.96 -17.20 0.90
C LEU A 68 -9.13 -16.68 1.74
N ASN A 69 -9.05 -16.87 3.06
CA ASN A 69 -10.13 -16.61 4.00
C ASN A 69 -9.76 -15.49 4.97
N LEU A 70 -10.69 -14.56 5.18
CA LEU A 70 -10.56 -13.47 6.14
C LEU A 70 -10.91 -14.00 7.54
N THR A 71 -9.92 -14.03 8.42
CA THR A 71 -10.06 -14.43 9.82
C THR A 71 -10.15 -13.25 10.78
N TYR A 72 -10.07 -12.03 10.24
CA TYR A 72 -10.07 -10.79 10.99
C TYR A 72 -11.38 -10.54 11.75
N ASP A 73 -11.28 -10.42 13.08
CA ASP A 73 -12.38 -9.99 13.95
C ASP A 73 -12.33 -8.48 14.16
N PHE A 74 -13.20 -7.77 13.43
CA PHE A 74 -13.37 -6.32 13.51
C PHE A 74 -13.73 -5.80 14.90
N MET A 75 -14.37 -6.62 15.74
CA MET A 75 -14.80 -6.22 17.08
C MET A 75 -13.68 -6.35 18.10
N ARG A 76 -12.68 -7.20 17.84
CA ARG A 76 -11.56 -7.46 18.76
C ARG A 76 -10.28 -6.70 18.42
N HIS A 77 -10.10 -6.33 17.15
CA HIS A 77 -8.86 -5.74 16.68
C HIS A 77 -9.15 -4.47 15.87
N THR A 78 -8.60 -3.33 16.30
CA THR A 78 -8.74 -2.04 15.59
C THR A 78 -7.79 -1.88 14.40
N ASP A 79 -6.88 -2.83 14.20
CA ASP A 79 -5.81 -2.74 13.22
C ASP A 79 -6.28 -3.13 11.82
N ASN A 80 -6.19 -2.19 10.88
CA ASN A 80 -6.58 -2.43 9.50
C ASN A 80 -5.40 -2.94 8.66
N PHE A 81 -5.42 -4.23 8.30
CA PHE A 81 -4.37 -4.86 7.49
C PHE A 81 -4.24 -4.29 6.06
N LEU A 82 -5.29 -3.64 5.53
CA LEU A 82 -5.18 -2.93 4.25
C LEU A 82 -4.27 -1.70 4.38
N VAL A 83 -4.32 -1.02 5.53
CA VAL A 83 -3.45 0.13 5.80
C VAL A 83 -2.01 -0.33 6.02
N SER A 84 -1.79 -1.40 6.79
CA SER A 84 -0.43 -1.92 7.02
C SER A 84 0.21 -2.34 5.69
N THR A 85 -0.48 -3.13 4.87
CA THR A 85 0.04 -3.55 3.56
C THR A 85 0.25 -2.39 2.59
N TYR A 86 -0.57 -1.33 2.67
CA TYR A 86 -0.38 -0.11 1.90
C TYR A 86 0.90 0.62 2.26
N MET A 87 1.20 0.75 3.56
CA MET A 87 2.42 1.41 4.05
C MET A 87 3.68 0.62 3.66
N THR A 88 3.57 -0.69 3.49
CA THR A 88 4.66 -1.57 3.08
C THR A 88 4.81 -1.67 1.54
N LYS A 89 4.03 -0.92 0.74
CA LYS A 89 4.17 -0.95 -0.73
C LYS A 89 5.56 -0.45 -1.15
N SER A 90 6.15 -1.07 -2.18
CA SER A 90 7.43 -0.59 -2.72
C SER A 90 7.30 0.83 -3.27
N PHE A 91 8.35 1.64 -3.08
CA PHE A 91 8.47 2.95 -3.70
C PHE A 91 8.54 2.83 -5.23
N THR A 92 7.78 3.67 -5.92
CA THR A 92 7.88 3.84 -7.36
C THR A 92 8.99 4.84 -7.70
N ARG A 93 9.42 4.85 -8.97
CA ARG A 93 10.36 5.88 -9.46
C ARG A 93 9.81 7.29 -9.19
N THR A 94 8.51 7.50 -9.36
CA THR A 94 7.85 8.78 -9.08
C THR A 94 7.94 9.12 -7.59
N ASP A 95 7.68 8.17 -6.69
CA ASP A 95 7.78 8.42 -5.24
C ASP A 95 9.21 8.86 -4.84
N LEU A 96 10.23 8.22 -5.39
CA LEU A 96 11.64 8.58 -5.14
C LEU A 96 12.00 9.95 -5.70
N LEU A 97 11.65 10.23 -6.96
CA LEU A 97 11.88 11.55 -7.56
C LEU A 97 11.18 12.65 -6.78
N THR A 98 9.95 12.40 -6.34
CA THR A 98 9.18 13.32 -5.49
C THR A 98 9.91 13.65 -4.21
N TYR A 99 10.41 12.62 -3.53
CA TYR A 99 11.17 12.81 -2.30
C TYR A 99 12.40 13.70 -2.52
N PHE A 100 13.18 13.45 -3.58
CA PHE A 100 14.34 14.29 -3.89
C PHE A 100 13.97 15.71 -4.28
N PHE A 101 12.93 15.93 -5.08
CA PHE A 101 12.49 17.28 -5.44
C PHE A 101 12.03 18.08 -4.23
N ILE A 102 11.33 17.46 -3.29
CA ILE A 102 10.93 18.13 -2.03
C ILE A 102 12.16 18.55 -1.23
N LEU A 103 13.16 17.66 -1.09
CA LEU A 103 14.39 17.99 -0.38
C LEU A 103 15.15 19.14 -1.06
N LEU A 104 15.29 19.10 -2.39
CA LEU A 104 15.94 20.16 -3.17
C LEU A 104 15.19 21.49 -3.04
N TYR A 105 13.86 21.47 -3.11
CA TYR A 105 13.04 22.66 -2.96
C TYR A 105 13.22 23.28 -1.57
N ILE A 106 13.08 22.50 -0.48
CA ILE A 106 13.27 23.00 0.89
C ILE A 106 14.67 23.59 1.07
N GLN A 107 15.70 22.91 0.53
CA GLN A 107 17.08 23.41 0.57
C GLN A 107 17.25 24.73 -0.19
N SER A 108 16.59 24.90 -1.34
CA SER A 108 16.65 26.13 -2.15
C SER A 108 16.06 27.35 -1.45
N GLN A 109 15.00 27.16 -0.66
CA GLN A 109 14.30 28.25 0.03
C GLN A 109 15.08 28.75 1.25
N ASN A 110 16.00 27.94 1.78
CA ASN A 110 16.85 28.24 2.93
C ASN A 110 16.07 28.75 4.16
N ARG A 111 14.83 28.29 4.31
CA ARG A 111 13.90 28.63 5.39
C ARG A 111 12.94 27.47 5.65
N PRO A 112 12.30 27.41 6.82
CA PRO A 112 11.16 26.52 7.03
C PRO A 112 10.07 26.82 6.01
N CYS A 113 9.63 25.79 5.30
CA CYS A 113 8.54 25.87 4.33
C CYS A 113 7.33 25.12 4.87
N SER A 114 6.17 25.75 4.79
CA SER A 114 4.90 25.09 5.00
C SER A 114 4.58 24.16 3.83
N LEU A 115 3.69 23.19 4.06
CA LEU A 115 3.30 22.24 3.02
C LEU A 115 2.68 22.93 1.80
N SER A 116 1.87 23.97 2.00
CA SER A 116 1.25 24.72 0.88
C SER A 116 2.30 25.39 0.01
N GLU A 117 3.36 25.95 0.61
CA GLU A 117 4.45 26.57 -0.15
C GLU A 117 5.22 25.55 -1.00
N ILE A 118 5.44 24.36 -0.46
CA ILE A 118 6.07 23.26 -1.20
C ILE A 118 5.18 22.80 -2.35
N GLU A 119 3.87 22.65 -2.11
CA GLU A 119 2.90 22.29 -3.14
C GLU A 119 2.85 23.32 -4.28
N ASP A 120 2.77 24.60 -3.94
CA ASP A 120 2.71 25.69 -4.91
C ASP A 120 4.03 25.85 -5.67
N GLY A 121 5.17 25.74 -4.98
CA GLY A 121 6.50 25.83 -5.60
C GLY A 121 6.77 24.69 -6.60
N LEU A 122 6.40 23.46 -6.23
CA LEU A 122 6.53 22.31 -7.14
C LEU A 122 5.53 22.36 -8.31
N ALA A 123 4.39 23.03 -8.14
CA ALA A 123 3.40 23.21 -9.21
C ALA A 123 3.83 24.28 -10.23
N GLN A 124 4.58 25.30 -9.82
CA GLN A 124 5.03 26.40 -10.70
C GLN A 124 6.20 26.02 -11.61
N GLU A 125 7.05 25.07 -11.22
CA GLU A 125 8.22 24.66 -12.02
C GLU A 125 7.90 23.64 -13.14
N ASP A 126 6.61 23.41 -13.47
CA ASP A 126 6.17 22.47 -14.52
C ASP A 126 6.71 21.03 -14.35
N ILE A 127 7.08 20.65 -13.12
CA ILE A 127 7.50 19.29 -12.75
C ILE A 127 6.26 18.39 -12.58
N TYR A 128 5.46 18.29 -13.65
CA TYR A 128 4.34 17.37 -13.74
C TYR A 128 4.86 16.00 -14.22
N PRO A 129 4.88 14.97 -13.36
CA PRO A 129 3.65 14.47 -12.76
C PRO A 129 3.85 14.10 -11.29
N LEU A 130 4.02 15.11 -10.45
CA LEU A 130 3.97 14.96 -8.99
C LEU A 130 2.52 14.80 -8.57
N THR A 131 2.06 13.56 -8.65
CA THR A 131 0.67 13.16 -8.44
C THR A 131 0.19 13.69 -7.09
N LYS A 132 -0.96 14.37 -7.07
CA LYS A 132 -1.71 14.85 -5.89
C LYS A 132 -1.80 13.84 -4.73
N LEU A 133 -1.67 12.55 -5.04
CA LEU A 133 -1.57 11.45 -4.07
C LEU A 133 -0.23 11.40 -3.31
N ALA A 134 0.91 11.60 -3.97
CA ALA A 134 2.23 11.54 -3.34
C ALA A 134 2.39 12.64 -2.28
N VAL A 135 1.98 13.86 -2.62
CA VAL A 135 1.91 15.01 -1.70
C VAL A 135 0.99 14.72 -0.50
N ARG A 136 -0.20 14.16 -0.73
CA ARG A 136 -1.15 13.80 0.34
C ARG A 136 -0.59 12.73 1.29
N LEU A 137 0.18 11.78 0.77
CA LEU A 137 0.82 10.73 1.58
C LEU A 137 2.02 11.26 2.36
N LEU A 138 2.82 12.13 1.75
CA LEU A 138 3.89 12.85 2.43
C LEU A 138 3.33 13.68 3.58
N LYS A 139 2.21 14.37 3.37
CA LYS A 139 1.49 15.10 4.44
C LYS A 139 1.17 14.22 5.64
N GLU A 140 0.73 12.99 5.40
CA GLU A 140 0.36 12.04 6.45
C GLU A 140 1.59 11.48 7.17
N SER A 141 2.66 11.16 6.42
CA SER A 141 3.94 10.72 6.98
C SER A 141 4.64 11.81 7.79
N PHE A 142 4.72 13.04 7.28
CA PHE A 142 5.29 14.18 8.02
C PHE A 142 4.49 14.50 9.28
N ARG A 143 3.15 14.40 9.23
CA ARG A 143 2.30 14.61 10.41
C ARG A 143 2.55 13.55 11.49
N LYS A 144 2.77 12.30 11.11
CA LYS A 144 3.15 11.23 12.05
C LYS A 144 4.55 11.43 12.62
N CYS A 145 5.52 11.86 11.82
CA CYS A 145 6.87 12.18 12.30
C CYS A 145 6.87 13.36 13.26
N ALA A 146 6.09 14.41 12.99
CA ALA A 146 5.94 15.56 13.89
C ALA A 146 5.34 15.15 15.25
N GLN A 147 4.31 14.31 15.23
CA GLN A 147 3.71 13.77 16.46
C GLN A 147 4.66 12.86 17.26
N ALA A 148 5.59 12.17 16.61
CA ALA A 148 6.59 11.32 17.26
C ALA A 148 7.81 12.08 17.79
N LEU A 149 8.01 13.34 17.37
CA LEU A 149 9.08 14.22 17.84
C LEU A 149 8.64 15.11 19.02
N GLU A 150 7.33 15.22 19.26
CA GLU A 150 6.71 15.98 20.37
C GLU A 150 6.42 15.11 21.62
N SER A 151 6.84 13.84 21.60
CA SER A 151 6.70 12.84 22.68
C SER A 151 8.05 12.30 23.11
#